data_AF-A0A967W5R6-F1
#
_entry.id   AF-A0A967W5R6-F1
#
_cell.length_a   1.000
_cell.length_b   1.000
_cell.length_c   1.000
_cell.angle_alpha   90.00
_cell.angle_beta   90.00
_cell.angle_gamma   90.00
#
_symmetry.space_group_name_H-M   'P 1'
#
loop_
_entity.id
_entity.type
_entity.pdbx_description
1 polymer ?
#
loop_
_entity_poly.entity_id
_entity_poly.type
_entity_poly.pdbx_seq_one_letter_code
_entity_poly.pdbx_strand_id
1 'polypeptide(L)' 'MQSLNELQVIFSTPWLRSIYYPKSFYLKGKIYEKKGNINLAIKNYENFLELWKNADKDLPDLMDAKKRYEALKENSTS' A
#
# COMPACT_ATOMS: atom_id res chain seq x y z
N MET A 1 5.24 -4.44 24.87
CA MET A 1 3.83 -4.17 25.23
C MET A 1 3.16 -3.14 24.32
N GLN A 2 3.84 -2.09 23.84
CA GLN A 2 3.25 -1.08 22.93
C GLN A 2 2.57 -1.66 21.66
N SER A 3 3.19 -2.66 21.02
CA SER A 3 2.66 -3.27 19.78
C SER A 3 1.35 -4.05 19.95
N LEU A 4 1.06 -4.57 21.14
CA LEU A 4 -0.17 -5.34 21.40
C LEU A 4 -1.38 -4.42 21.56
N ASN A 5 -1.21 -3.26 22.20
CA ASN A 5 -2.29 -2.29 22.37
C ASN A 5 -2.68 -1.62 21.03
N GLU A 6 -1.70 -1.36 20.15
CA GLU A 6 -1.98 -0.84 18.80
C GLU A 6 -2.80 -1.81 17.96
N LEU A 7 -2.51 -3.12 18.05
CA LEU A 7 -3.28 -4.15 17.35
C LEU A 7 -4.69 -4.32 17.93
N GLN A 8 -4.85 -4.20 19.25
CA GLN A 8 -6.14 -4.37 19.92
C GLN A 8 -7.18 -3.36 19.44
N VAL A 9 -6.76 -2.12 19.17
CA VAL A 9 -7.63 -1.06 18.60
C VAL A 9 -8.18 -1.45 17.23
N ILE A 10 -7.39 -2.11 16.38
CA ILE A 10 -7.79 -2.54 15.04
C ILE A 10 -8.93 -3.56 15.10
N PHE A 11 -8.87 -4.49 16.06
CA PHE A 11 -9.88 -5.55 16.19
C PHE A 11 -11.14 -5.08 16.93
N SER A 12 -11.04 -4.08 17.79
CA SER A 12 -12.18 -3.54 18.54
C SER A 12 -12.94 -2.42 17.82
N THR A 13 -12.42 -1.88 16.72
CA THR A 13 -13.07 -0.82 15.93
C THR A 13 -13.27 -1.26 14.48
N PRO A 14 -14.45 -1.80 14.12
CA PRO A 14 -14.71 -2.38 12.80
C PRO A 14 -14.42 -1.43 11.62
N TRP A 15 -14.63 -0.13 11.82
CA TRP A 15 -14.39 0.91 10.81
C TRP A 15 -12.91 1.13 10.51
N LEU A 16 -11.98 0.76 11.42
CA LEU A 16 -10.55 0.81 11.10
C LEU A 16 -10.15 -0.31 10.14
N ARG A 17 -10.92 -1.39 10.03
CA ARG A 17 -10.61 -2.46 9.08
C ARG A 17 -10.55 -1.97 7.63
N SER A 18 -11.37 -0.97 7.29
CA SER A 18 -11.40 -0.37 5.95
C SER A 18 -10.15 0.45 5.64
N ILE A 19 -9.50 1.07 6.64
CA ILE A 19 -8.24 1.82 6.42
C ILE A 19 -7.04 0.89 6.23
N TYR A 20 -7.04 -0.28 6.88
CA TYR A 20 -5.93 -1.23 6.78
C TYR A 20 -5.96 -2.07 5.50
N TYR A 21 -7.13 -2.26 4.90
CA TYR A 21 -7.25 -3.10 3.70
C TYR A 21 -6.45 -2.53 2.51
N PRO A 22 -6.60 -1.25 2.11
CA PRO A 22 -5.75 -0.65 1.08
C PRO A 22 -4.27 -0.63 1.51
N LYS A 23 -3.98 -0.26 2.75
CA LYS A 23 -2.60 -0.21 3.27
C LYS A 23 -1.88 -1.56 3.18
N SER A 24 -2.62 -2.68 3.28
CA SER A 24 -2.04 -4.02 3.11
C SER A 24 -1.46 -4.24 1.70
N PHE A 25 -2.08 -3.68 0.66
CA PHE A 25 -1.57 -3.74 -0.71
C PHE A 25 -0.32 -2.88 -0.87
N TYR A 26 -0.31 -1.66 -0.33
CA TYR A 26 0.90 -0.83 -0.31
C TYR A 26 2.09 -1.55 0.32
N LEU A 27 1.90 -2.15 1.49
CA LEU A 27 2.96 -2.90 2.19
C LEU A 27 3.42 -4.13 1.39
N LYS A 28 2.50 -4.87 0.77
CA LYS A 28 2.85 -5.98 -0.13
C LYS A 28 3.65 -5.51 -1.33
N GLY A 29 3.28 -4.37 -1.94
CA GLY A 29 4.03 -3.73 -3.03
C GLY A 29 5.49 -3.52 -2.65
N LYS A 30 5.74 -2.91 -1.48
CA LYS A 30 7.11 -2.67 -0.97
C LYS A 30 7.88 -3.95 -0.71
N ILE A 31 7.23 -4.98 -0.18
CA ILE A 31 7.87 -6.27 0.07
C ILE A 31 8.28 -6.92 -1.25
N TYR A 32 7.40 -6.93 -2.26
CA TYR A 32 7.71 -7.51 -3.56
C TYR A 32 8.78 -6.72 -4.32
N GLU A 33 8.74 -5.39 -4.25
CA GLU A 33 9.76 -4.50 -4.82
C GLU A 33 11.14 -4.82 -4.23
N LYS A 34 11.24 -4.90 -2.89
CA LYS A 34 12.48 -5.28 -2.20
C LYS A 34 12.98 -6.69 -2.54
N LYS A 35 12.06 -7.60 -2.88
CA LYS A 35 12.39 -8.97 -3.32
C LYS A 35 12.71 -9.06 -4.81
N GLY A 36 12.67 -7.95 -5.56
CA GLY A 36 12.87 -7.93 -7.00
C GLY A 36 11.72 -8.53 -7.82
N ASN A 37 10.57 -8.83 -7.19
CA ASN A 37 9.41 -9.36 -7.90
C ASN A 37 8.56 -8.20 -8.44
N ILE A 38 9.05 -7.59 -9.53
CA ILE A 38 8.52 -6.33 -10.07
C ILE A 38 7.06 -6.44 -10.49
N ASN A 39 6.66 -7.53 -11.15
CA ASN A 39 5.28 -7.74 -11.58
C ASN A 39 4.31 -7.79 -10.40
N LEU A 40 4.69 -8.47 -9.31
CA LEU A 40 3.87 -8.49 -8.08
C LEU A 40 3.89 -7.15 -7.36
N ALA A 41 5.00 -6.40 -7.40
CA ALA A 41 5.06 -5.06 -6.83
C ALA A 41 4.09 -4.12 -7.52
N ILE A 42 4.15 -4.05 -8.87
CA ILE A 42 3.25 -3.24 -9.71
C ILE A 42 1.79 -3.57 -9.43
N LYS A 43 1.42 -4.86 -9.46
CA LYS A 43 0.03 -5.29 -9.21
C LYS A 43 -0.48 -4.86 -7.84
N ASN A 44 0.36 -4.90 -6.81
CA ASN A 44 -0.05 -4.49 -5.46
C ASN A 44 -0.15 -2.97 -5.33
N TYR A 45 0.75 -2.19 -5.95
CA TYR A 45 0.60 -0.74 -5.98
C TYR A 45 -0.64 -0.31 -6.77
N GLU A 46 -0.93 -0.93 -7.92
CA GLU A 46 -2.15 -0.68 -8.71
C GLU A 46 -3.43 -0.89 -7.87
N ASN A 47 -3.54 -2.03 -7.17
CA ASN A 47 -4.67 -2.31 -6.29
C ASN A 47 -4.82 -1.27 -5.16
N PHE A 48 -3.70 -0.83 -4.56
CA PHE A 48 -3.73 0.21 -3.54
C PHE A 48 -4.24 1.54 -4.11
N LEU A 49 -3.73 1.95 -5.27
CA LEU A 49 -4.12 3.20 -5.93
C LEU A 49 -5.58 3.18 -6.36
N GLU A 50 -6.12 2.04 -6.80
CA GLU A 50 -7.53 1.90 -7.15
C GLU A 50 -8.43 2.03 -5.90
N LEU A 51 -8.07 1.37 -4.80
CA LEU A 51 -8.82 1.46 -3.54
C LEU A 51 -8.79 2.86 -2.92
N TRP A 52 -7.70 3.61 -3.13
CA TRP A 52 -7.50 4.97 -2.62
C TRP A 52 -7.64 6.06 -3.69
N LYS A 53 -8.33 5.79 -4.81
CA LYS A 53 -8.47 6.76 -5.91
C LYS A 53 -9.15 8.08 -5.51
N ASN A 54 -9.99 8.03 -4.47
CA ASN A 54 -10.72 9.18 -3.92
C ASN A 54 -10.21 9.60 -2.52
N ALA A 55 -9.07 9.07 -2.07
CA ALA A 55 -8.48 9.47 -0.79
C ALA A 55 -7.81 10.85 -0.90
N ASP A 56 -7.54 11.47 0.25
CA ASP A 56 -6.84 12.75 0.30
C ASP A 56 -5.45 12.63 -0.37
N LYS A 57 -5.16 13.59 -1.26
CA LYS A 57 -4.02 13.50 -2.19
C LYS A 57 -2.66 13.68 -1.51
N ASP A 58 -2.65 14.28 -0.32
CA ASP A 58 -1.49 14.59 0.51
C ASP A 58 -1.11 13.46 1.49
N LEU A 59 -1.85 12.34 1.48
CA LEU A 59 -1.49 11.16 2.26
C LEU A 59 -0.10 10.63 1.83
N PRO A 60 0.88 10.52 2.74
CA PRO A 60 2.24 10.11 2.40
C PRO A 60 2.33 8.74 1.70
N ASP A 61 1.52 7.78 2.15
CA ASP A 61 1.46 6.44 1.57
C ASP A 61 0.95 6.48 0.11
N LEU A 62 -0.01 7.37 -0.20
CA LEU A 62 -0.55 7.56 -1.55
C LEU A 62 0.51 8.16 -2.50
N MET A 63 1.22 9.19 -2.03
CA MET A 63 2.28 9.85 -2.79
C MET A 63 3.44 8.90 -3.07
N ASP A 64 3.90 8.15 -2.07
CA ASP A 64 4.99 7.17 -2.22
C ASP A 64 4.60 6.03 -3.17
N ALA A 65 3.39 5.49 -3.06
CA ALA A 65 2.93 4.41 -3.95
C ALA A 65 2.84 4.85 -5.42
N LYS A 66 2.34 6.06 -5.71
CA LYS A 66 2.28 6.59 -7.09
C LYS A 66 3.68 6.67 -7.69
N LYS A 67 4.62 7.30 -6.97
CA LYS A 67 6.01 7.45 -7.40
C LYS A 67 6.67 6.10 -7.70
N ARG A 68 6.48 5.11 -6.82
CA ARG A 68 7.04 3.76 -6.99
C ARG A 68 6.40 3.03 -8.16
N TYR A 69 5.06 3.10 -8.28
CA TYR A 69 4.32 2.48 -9.36
C TYR A 69 4.79 2.98 -10.74
N GLU A 70 4.90 4.31 -10.91
CA GLU A 70 5.36 4.94 -12.14
C GLU A 70 6.79 4.51 -12.49
N ALA A 71 7.72 4.61 -11.53
CA ALA A 71 9.10 4.20 -11.73
C ALA A 71 9.23 2.72 -12.11
N LEU A 72 8.45 1.82 -11.49
CA LEU A 72 8.48 0.40 -11.84
C LEU A 72 7.87 0.13 -13.22
N LYS A 73 6.81 0.86 -13.60
CA LYS A 73 6.18 0.74 -14.92
C LYS A 73 7.14 1.16 -16.03
N GLU A 74 7.81 2.30 -15.89
CA GLU A 74 8.79 2.80 -16.87
C GLU A 74 9.94 1.81 -17.10
N ASN A 75 10.50 1.29 -16.00
CA ASN A 75 11.58 0.30 -16.03
C ASN A 75 11.16 -1.08 -16.54
N SER A 76 9.85 -1.39 -16.54
CA SER A 76 9.33 -2.68 -17.06
C SER A 76 9.03 -2.66 -18.57
N THR A 77 8.95 -1.47 -19.16
CA THR A 77 8.65 -1.26 -20.59
C THR A 77 9.88 -0.93 -21.44
N SER A 78 11.04 -0.72 -20.82
CA SER A 78 12.34 -0.52 -21.48
C SER A 78 13.14 -1.82 -21.48
#